data_AF-A0A256XMJ8-F1
#
_entry.id   AF-A0A256XMJ8-F1
#
_cell.length_a   1.000
_cell.length_b   1.000
_cell.length_c   1.000
_cell.angle_alpha   90.00
_cell.angle_beta   90.00
_cell.angle_gamma   90.00
#
_symmetry.space_group_name_H-M   'P 1'
#
loop_
_entity.id
_entity.type
_entity.pdbx_description
1 polymer ?
#
loop_
_entity_poly.entity_id
_entity_poly.type
_entity_poly.pdbx_seq_one_letter_code
_entity_poly.pdbx_strand_id
1 'polypeptide(L)' 'MKTLTIRDDVYEKLVKLKKEGESFSDLLERLLSREKVSLREFYGSLKDSKFLEELEKEILEFRKKAKVREIP' A
#
# COMPACT_ATOMS: atom_id res chain seq x y z
N MET A 1 5.85 -25.82 -19.63
CA MET A 1 7.00 -25.09 -19.06
C MET A 1 7.73 -24.37 -20.18
N LYS A 2 8.16 -23.13 -19.96
CA LYS A 2 9.07 -22.37 -20.83
C LYS A 2 10.16 -21.77 -19.96
N THR A 3 11.37 -21.62 -20.49
CA THR A 3 12.50 -21.00 -19.79
C THR A 3 12.65 -19.56 -20.24
N LEU A 4 12.82 -18.64 -19.29
CA LEU A 4 13.12 -17.24 -19.55
C LEU A 4 14.45 -16.88 -18.89
N THR A 5 15.41 -16.40 -19.67
CA THR A 5 16.66 -15.85 -19.15
C THR A 5 16.47 -14.37 -18.86
N ILE A 6 16.86 -13.93 -17.67
CA ILE A 6 16.81 -12.52 -17.23
C ILE A 6 18.18 -12.11 -16.71
N ARG A 7 18.41 -10.80 -16.62
CA ARG A 7 19.62 -10.27 -15.97
C ARG A 7 19.59 -10.57 -14.48
N ASP A 8 20.76 -10.78 -13.89
CA ASP A 8 20.92 -11.03 -12.46
C ASP A 8 20.30 -9.91 -11.61
N ASP A 9 20.48 -8.64 -12.03
CA ASP A 9 19.91 -7.49 -11.33
C ASP A 9 18.37 -7.52 -11.26
N VAL A 10 17.72 -8.10 -12.27
CA VAL A 10 16.27 -8.28 -12.32
C VAL A 10 15.85 -9.46 -11.45
N TYR A 11 16.59 -10.57 -11.49
CA TYR A 11 16.34 -11.72 -10.63
C TYR A 11 16.37 -11.33 -9.15
N GLU A 12 17.40 -10.60 -8.71
CA GLU A 12 17.54 -10.13 -7.33
C GLU A 12 16.37 -9.23 -6.89
N LYS A 13 15.86 -8.38 -7.78
CA LYS A 13 14.67 -7.56 -7.51
C LYS A 13 13.42 -8.43 -7.35
N LEU A 14 13.26 -9.46 -8.17
CA LEU A 14 12.12 -10.38 -8.09
C LEU A 14 12.18 -11.21 -6.80
N VAL A 15 13.36 -11.69 -6.39
CA VAL A 15 13.54 -12.41 -5.11
C VAL A 15 13.05 -11.57 -3.93
N LYS A 16 13.39 -10.27 -3.89
CA LYS A 16 12.95 -9.35 -2.83
C LYS A 16 11.44 -9.10 -2.81
N LEU A 17 10.78 -9.22 -3.96
CA LEU A 17 9.33 -9.02 -4.10
C LEU A 17 8.52 -10.31 -3.87
N LYS A 18 9.19 -11.46 -3.91
CA LYS A 18 8.61 -12.78 -3.77
C LYS A 18 8.26 -13.04 -2.31
N LYS A 19 7.05 -13.51 -2.04
CA LYS A 19 6.63 -13.93 -0.71
C LYS A 19 7.16 -15.33 -0.37
N GLU A 20 7.16 -15.64 0.92
CA GLU A 20 7.44 -16.99 1.41
C GLU A 20 6.43 -17.99 0.80
N GLY A 21 6.93 -19.14 0.32
CA GLY A 21 6.10 -20.17 -0.33
C GLY A 21 5.56 -19.84 -1.74
N GLU A 22 5.62 -18.59 -2.20
CA GLU A 22 5.15 -18.17 -3.55
C GLU A 22 6.04 -18.79 -4.65
N SER A 23 5.57 -19.11 -5.85
CA SER A 23 6.46 -19.42 -6.99
C SER A 23 6.81 -18.15 -7.79
N PHE A 24 7.83 -18.20 -8.64
CA PHE A 24 8.11 -17.06 -9.53
C PHE A 24 6.97 -16.81 -10.53
N SER A 25 6.27 -17.86 -10.98
CA SER A 25 5.10 -17.70 -11.85
C SER A 25 3.98 -16.96 -11.12
N ASP A 26 3.68 -17.34 -9.87
CA ASP A 26 2.65 -16.68 -9.06
C ASP A 26 3.00 -15.19 -8.81
N LEU A 27 4.27 -14.90 -8.55
CA LEU A 27 4.76 -13.53 -8.41
C LEU A 27 4.49 -12.73 -9.70
N LEU A 28 4.83 -13.28 -10.87
CA LEU A 28 4.63 -12.60 -12.15
C LEU A 28 3.14 -12.38 -12.43
N GLU A 29 2.29 -13.38 -12.21
CA GLU A 29 0.84 -13.25 -12.35
C GLU A 29 0.27 -12.19 -11.41
N ARG A 30 0.71 -12.14 -10.15
CA ARG A 30 0.32 -11.10 -9.20
C ARG A 30 0.78 -9.71 -9.62
N LEU A 31 1.97 -9.57 -10.19
CA LEU A 31 2.46 -8.28 -10.67
C LEU A 31 1.69 -7.81 -11.91
N LEU A 32 1.32 -8.74 -12.78
CA LEU A 32 0.54 -8.46 -13.99
C LEU A 32 -0.94 -8.20 -13.70
N SER A 33 -1.50 -8.83 -12.66
CA SER A 33 -2.91 -8.68 -12.26
C SER A 33 -3.18 -7.47 -11.38
N ARG A 34 -2.14 -6.74 -10.94
CA ARG A 34 -2.33 -5.45 -10.27
C ARG A 34 -3.00 -4.49 -11.25
N GLU A 35 -4.29 -4.25 -11.03
CA GLU A 35 -4.99 -3.15 -11.68
C GLU A 35 -4.21 -1.86 -11.44
N LYS A 36 -4.00 -1.11 -12.52
CA LYS A 36 -3.45 0.24 -12.43
C LYS A 36 -4.53 1.17 -11.88
N VAL A 37 -4.83 1.01 -10.59
CA VAL A 37 -5.81 1.86 -9.93
C VAL A 37 -5.17 3.23 -9.71
N SER A 38 -5.75 4.26 -10.30
CA SER A 38 -5.30 5.62 -10.09
C SER A 38 -5.85 6.15 -8.77
N LEU A 39 -5.00 6.77 -7.93
CA LEU A 39 -5.48 7.47 -6.73
C LEU A 39 -6.56 8.53 -7.05
N ARG A 40 -6.57 9.03 -8.30
CA ARG A 40 -7.61 9.96 -8.78
C ARG A 40 -9.01 9.35 -8.74
N GLU A 41 -9.15 8.04 -8.89
CA GLU A 41 -10.44 7.34 -8.83
C GLU A 41 -11.07 7.41 -7.44
N PHE A 42 -10.27 7.60 -6.39
CA PHE A 42 -10.76 7.74 -5.02
C PHE A 42 -10.93 9.21 -4.59
N TYR A 43 -10.65 10.18 -5.46
CA TYR A 43 -10.75 11.60 -5.09
C TYR A 43 -12.20 11.96 -4.75
N GLY A 44 -12.43 12.36 -3.50
CA GLY A 44 -13.76 12.73 -3.00
C GLY A 44 -14.66 11.55 -2.63
N SER A 45 -14.18 10.30 -2.67
CA SER A 45 -15.00 9.11 -2.36
C SER A 45 -15.60 9.11 -0.95
N LEU A 46 -14.99 9.85 -0.02
CA LEU A 46 -15.42 9.97 1.37
C LEU A 46 -16.06 11.32 1.70
N LYS A 47 -16.23 12.22 0.73
CA LYS A 47 -16.58 13.63 0.97
C LYS A 47 -17.83 13.81 1.84
N ASP A 48 -18.86 13.00 1.60
CA ASP A 48 -20.13 13.07 2.33
C ASP A 48 -20.32 11.83 3.23
N SER A 49 -19.24 11.12 3.55
CA SER A 49 -19.31 9.93 4.40
C SER A 49 -19.35 10.32 5.87
N LYS A 50 -20.27 9.70 6.61
CA LYS A 50 -20.36 9.83 8.08
C LYS A 50 -19.06 9.43 8.78
N PHE A 51 -18.35 8.46 8.20
CA PHE A 51 -17.04 8.02 8.67
C PHE A 51 -16.02 9.15 8.66
N LEU A 52 -16.01 10.01 7.62
CA LEU A 52 -15.06 11.12 7.55
C LEU A 52 -15.32 12.15 8.67
N GLU A 53 -16.59 12.42 8.99
CA GLU A 53 -16.96 13.30 10.12
C GLU A 53 -16.54 12.72 11.47
N GLU A 54 -16.74 11.41 11.67
CA GLU A 54 -16.35 10.71 12.90
C GLU A 54 -14.83 10.70 13.08
N LEU A 55 -14.10 10.41 12.00
CA LEU A 55 -12.63 10.44 11.98
C LEU A 55 -12.10 11.84 12.29
N GLU A 56 -12.69 12.89 11.73
CA GLU A 56 -12.30 14.28 12.02
C GLU A 56 -12.49 14.60 13.51
N LYS A 57 -13.63 14.24 14.10
CA LYS A 57 -13.89 14.42 15.53
C LYS A 57 -12.87 13.69 16.39
N GLU A 58 -12.55 12.44 16.07
CA GLU A 58 -11.58 11.64 16.82
C GLU A 58 -10.17 12.26 16.77
N ILE A 59 -9.72 12.69 15.59
CA ILE A 59 -8.43 13.37 15.40
C ILE A 59 -8.37 14.66 16.21
N LEU A 60 -9.45 15.46 16.21
CA LEU A 60 -9.51 16.70 16.99
C LEU A 60 -9.42 16.43 18.50
N GLU A 61 -10.13 15.42 19.00
CA GLU A 61 -10.06 15.03 20.40
C GLU A 61 -8.67 14.48 20.78
N PHE A 62 -8.04 13.71 19.89
CA PHE A 62 -6.66 13.26 20.08
C PHE A 62 -5.70 14.45 20.18
N ARG A 63 -5.81 15.44 19.29
CA ARG A 63 -4.96 16.65 19.30
C ARG A 63 -5.13 17.48 20.57
N LYS A 64 -6.35 17.61 21.09
CA LYS A 64 -6.59 18.30 22.38
C LYS A 64 -5.92 17.59 23.55
N LYS A 65 -5.91 16.25 23.53
CA LYS A 65 -5.33 15.41 24.59
C LYS A 65 -3.81 15.26 24.47
N ALA A 66 -3.28 15.41 23.26
CA ALA A 66 -1.85 15.44 23.00
C ALA A 66 -1.26 16.73 23.60
N LYS A 67 -1.00 16.71 24.92
CA LYS A 67 -0.11 17.70 25.54
C LYS A 67 1.21 17.65 24.78
N VAL A 68 1.65 18.81 24.26
CA VAL A 68 3.01 18.98 23.77
C VAL A 68 3.92 18.44 24.87
N ARG A 69 4.68 17.38 24.59
CA ARG A 69 5.77 16.99 25.49
C ARG A 69 6.72 18.17 25.49
N GLU A 70 6.78 18.92 26.58
CA GLU A 70 7.93 19.79 26.83
C GLU A 70 9.13 18.86 26.89
N ILE A 71 9.94 18.91 25.83
CA ILE A 71 11.22 18.21 25.78
C ILE A 71 12.16 19.06 26.66
N PRO A 72 12.70 18.51 27.75
CA PRO A 72 13.62 19.24 28.63
C PRO A 72 14.93 19.62 27.93
#